data_AF-A0AAV9X434-F1
#
_entry.id   AF-A0AAV9X434-F1
#
_cell.length_a   1.000
_cell.length_b   1.000
_cell.length_c   1.000
_cell.angle_alpha   90.00
_cell.angle_beta   90.00
_cell.angle_gamma   90.00
#
_symmetry.space_group_name_H-M   'P 1'
#
loop_
_entity.id
_entity.type
_entity.pdbx_description
1 polymer ?
#
loop_
_entity_poly.entity_id
_entity_poly.type
_entity_poly.pdbx_seq_one_letter_code
_entity_poly.pdbx_strand_id
1 'polypeptide(L)'
;MSQQPTEQPCLFQPRRRHGALDDGFDQVPQYLFRTWAPQTNGYNDEDVIMPAAVYNGKTSSDLLSFDDEFAREMLCDHLLWKNRFDDNLTSWTSSLFYALQLARYRNALDRRKFTYPGNIYICVLDTRKFDRKTFLPAPALLVAYSVRSQGKLTHSYSEGEFLSQGQLDIRGKSKVVTYEDLVSHGLNDIFPRNVPETKLWWAVHDYRKAWLSDIAIDEIELKSSHSLASKCFGEEWYLPMIAMLLALKPRSVKDDRIDQYPNSKLR
;
A
#
# COMPACT_ATOMS: atom_id res chain seq x y z
N MET A 1 -15.31 2.45 -31.23
CA MET A 1 -14.48 3.52 -30.62
C MET A 1 -15.14 3.89 -29.31
N SER A 2 -14.75 3.24 -28.23
CA SER A 2 -15.26 3.50 -26.88
C SER A 2 -14.41 4.60 -26.28
N GLN A 3 -15.02 5.71 -25.89
CA GLN A 3 -14.33 6.82 -25.24
C GLN A 3 -13.64 6.31 -23.96
N GLN A 4 -12.32 6.48 -23.89
CA GLN A 4 -11.59 6.29 -22.63
C GLN A 4 -12.08 7.36 -21.65
N PRO A 5 -12.51 7.01 -20.42
CA PRO A 5 -12.77 8.01 -19.41
C PRO A 5 -11.42 8.59 -18.99
N THR A 6 -11.10 9.75 -19.56
CA THR A 6 -10.13 10.71 -19.01
C THR A 6 -10.74 11.35 -17.76
N GLU A 7 -10.89 10.59 -16.68
CA GLU A 7 -11.14 11.19 -15.36
C GLU A 7 -9.81 11.14 -14.59
N GLN A 8 -9.26 12.34 -14.39
CA GLN A 8 -8.14 12.63 -13.50
C GLN A 8 -8.45 12.16 -12.07
N PRO A 9 -7.43 11.94 -11.22
CA PRO A 9 -7.65 11.56 -9.83
C PRO A 9 -8.63 12.51 -9.13
N CYS A 10 -9.62 11.95 -8.44
CA CYS A 10 -10.52 12.76 -7.63
C CYS A 10 -9.74 13.23 -6.38
N LEU A 11 -9.35 14.50 -6.36
CA LEU A 11 -8.58 15.07 -5.26
C LEU A 11 -9.48 15.32 -4.05
N PHE A 12 -8.96 15.09 -2.84
CA PHE A 12 -9.64 15.49 -1.61
C PHE A 12 -9.71 17.01 -1.51
N GLN A 13 -10.89 17.62 -1.40
CA GLN A 13 -11.06 19.07 -1.28
C GLN A 13 -11.57 19.44 0.13
N PRO A 14 -10.66 19.69 1.10
CA PRO A 14 -11.07 20.10 2.44
C PRO A 14 -11.84 21.42 2.38
N ARG A 15 -12.94 21.48 3.13
CA ARG A 15 -13.73 22.69 3.39
C ARG A 15 -13.23 23.32 4.69
N ARG A 16 -13.69 24.54 5.01
CA ARG A 16 -13.30 25.25 6.26
C ARG A 16 -13.46 24.42 7.54
N ARG A 17 -14.45 23.53 7.59
CA ARG A 17 -14.69 22.61 8.71
C ARG A 17 -13.67 21.47 8.85
N HIS A 18 -12.86 21.22 7.80
CA HIS A 18 -11.85 20.16 7.75
C HIS A 18 -10.42 20.71 7.93
N GLY A 19 -10.25 21.86 8.59
CA GLY A 19 -8.94 22.54 8.68
C GLY A 19 -7.81 21.68 9.30
N ALA A 20 -8.14 20.63 10.05
CA ALA A 20 -7.17 19.68 10.59
C ALA A 20 -6.63 18.66 9.56
N LEU A 21 -7.18 18.61 8.34
CA LEU A 21 -6.73 17.69 7.29
C LEU A 21 -5.49 18.18 6.54
N ASP A 22 -5.17 19.48 6.61
CA ASP A 22 -4.04 20.05 5.86
C ASP A 22 -2.71 19.39 6.25
N ASP A 23 -2.49 19.18 7.55
CA ASP A 23 -1.35 18.44 8.10
C ASP A 23 -1.28 16.99 7.61
N GLY A 24 -2.41 16.40 7.25
CA GLY A 24 -2.48 15.04 6.73
C GLY A 24 -1.87 14.92 5.33
N PHE A 25 -2.00 15.95 4.49
CA PHE A 25 -1.40 15.95 3.16
C PHE A 25 0.13 16.04 3.20
N ASP A 26 0.68 16.67 4.25
CA ASP A 26 2.14 16.78 4.44
C ASP A 26 2.75 15.51 5.08
N GLN A 27 1.92 14.57 5.55
CA GLN A 27 2.34 13.28 6.10
C GLN A 27 2.38 12.15 5.07
N VAL A 28 2.07 12.42 3.81
CA VAL A 28 2.08 11.39 2.75
C VAL A 28 3.53 10.98 2.47
N PRO A 29 3.90 9.70 2.67
CA PRO A 29 5.25 9.23 2.39
C PRO A 29 5.48 9.21 0.89
N GLN A 30 6.76 9.27 0.49
CA GLN A 30 7.16 9.19 -0.90
C GLN A 30 6.66 7.91 -1.59
N TYR A 31 6.60 6.80 -0.87
CA TYR A 31 6.22 5.51 -1.43
C TYR A 31 5.01 4.92 -0.70
N LEU A 32 4.04 4.49 -1.49
CA LEU A 32 2.86 3.77 -1.02
C LEU A 32 2.75 2.45 -1.77
N PHE A 33 2.19 1.46 -1.08
CA PHE A 33 2.01 0.11 -1.56
C PHE A 33 0.54 -0.29 -1.58
N ARG A 34 0.16 -1.13 -2.52
CA ARG A 34 -1.16 -1.76 -2.55
C ARG A 34 -1.02 -3.21 -2.95
N THR A 35 -1.76 -4.08 -2.26
CA THR A 35 -1.86 -5.49 -2.59
C THR A 35 -3.29 -5.79 -3.04
N TRP A 36 -3.44 -6.51 -4.15
CA TRP A 36 -4.75 -6.99 -4.58
C TRP A 36 -4.69 -8.40 -5.15
N ALA A 37 -5.84 -9.06 -5.11
CA ALA A 37 -6.11 -10.34 -5.75
C ALA A 37 -7.11 -10.10 -6.90
N PRO A 38 -7.32 -11.07 -7.81
CA PRO A 38 -8.34 -10.95 -8.86
C PRO A 38 -9.76 -10.74 -8.32
N GLN A 39 -10.01 -11.16 -7.08
CA GLN A 39 -11.31 -11.01 -6.40
C GLN A 39 -11.38 -9.77 -5.50
N THR A 40 -10.39 -8.87 -5.56
CA THR A 40 -10.47 -7.56 -4.90
C THR A 40 -11.50 -6.70 -5.62
N ASN A 41 -12.38 -6.04 -4.86
CA ASN A 41 -13.40 -5.15 -5.42
C ASN A 41 -12.79 -4.00 -6.24
N GLY A 42 -13.53 -3.56 -7.26
CA GLY A 42 -13.07 -2.56 -8.22
C GLY A 42 -12.27 -3.20 -9.35
N TYR A 43 -11.41 -2.40 -9.99
CA TYR A 43 -10.53 -2.84 -11.05
C TYR A 43 -9.12 -2.33 -10.80
N ASN A 44 -8.12 -3.20 -10.99
CA ASN A 44 -6.74 -2.89 -10.69
C ASN A 44 -5.86 -3.59 -11.73
N ASP A 45 -5.03 -2.85 -12.46
CA ASP A 45 -4.02 -3.39 -13.37
C ASP A 45 -2.70 -2.60 -13.24
N GLU A 46 -1.83 -2.69 -14.24
CA GLU A 46 -0.52 -2.01 -14.27
C GLU A 46 -0.60 -0.51 -14.60
N ASP A 47 -1.74 -0.07 -15.14
CA ASP A 47 -1.94 1.26 -15.69
C ASP A 47 -2.93 2.10 -14.85
N VAL A 48 -3.91 1.45 -14.23
CA VAL A 48 -5.03 2.10 -13.56
C VAL A 48 -5.51 1.36 -12.32
N ILE A 49 -5.87 2.13 -11.30
CA ILE A 49 -6.59 1.65 -10.12
C ILE A 49 -7.97 2.33 -10.08
N MET A 50 -9.04 1.53 -10.01
CA MET A 50 -10.41 2.00 -9.95
C MET A 50 -11.11 1.40 -8.72
N PRO A 51 -11.64 2.25 -7.81
CA PRO A 51 -12.46 1.78 -6.70
C PRO A 51 -13.79 1.21 -7.20
N ALA A 52 -14.51 0.51 -6.31
CA ALA A 52 -15.75 -0.18 -6.67
C ALA A 52 -16.81 0.77 -7.25
N ALA A 53 -16.93 1.97 -6.70
CA ALA A 53 -17.90 2.97 -7.16
C ALA A 53 -17.70 3.35 -8.63
N VAL A 54 -16.46 3.63 -9.03
CA VAL A 54 -16.12 4.02 -10.41
C VAL A 54 -16.33 2.84 -11.36
N TYR A 55 -15.81 1.67 -11.00
CA TYR A 55 -15.96 0.45 -11.80
C TYR A 55 -17.43 0.08 -12.04
N ASN A 56 -18.29 0.30 -11.05
CA ASN A 56 -19.72 0.01 -11.13
C ASN A 56 -20.56 1.19 -11.67
N GLY A 57 -19.93 2.26 -12.17
CA GLY A 57 -20.62 3.44 -12.71
C GLY A 57 -21.49 4.19 -11.69
N LYS A 58 -21.05 4.25 -10.43
CA LYS A 58 -21.76 4.91 -9.32
C LYS A 58 -21.30 6.35 -9.12
N THR A 59 -20.22 6.57 -8.39
CA THR A 59 -19.71 7.91 -8.07
C THR A 59 -18.20 7.94 -8.14
N SER A 60 -17.67 9.06 -8.63
CA SER A 60 -16.25 9.44 -8.51
C SER A 60 -16.09 10.69 -7.64
N SER A 61 -17.12 11.07 -6.88
CA SER A 61 -17.17 12.33 -6.12
C SER A 61 -16.26 12.32 -4.89
N ASP A 62 -15.76 13.50 -4.54
CA ASP A 62 -14.93 13.71 -3.35
C ASP A 62 -15.69 13.35 -2.07
N LEU A 63 -15.11 12.48 -1.25
CA LEU A 63 -15.61 12.08 0.07
C LEU A 63 -15.96 13.30 0.92
N LEU A 64 -15.14 14.36 0.87
CA LEU A 64 -15.31 15.58 1.68
C LEU A 64 -16.46 16.48 1.19
N SER A 65 -17.06 16.16 0.04
CA SER A 65 -18.17 16.91 -0.54
C SER A 65 -19.54 16.45 -0.05
N PHE A 66 -19.66 15.19 0.39
CA PHE A 66 -20.89 14.57 0.90
C PHE A 66 -21.33 15.15 2.26
N ASP A 67 -22.53 14.76 2.69
CA ASP A 67 -22.96 14.95 4.07
C ASP A 67 -22.11 14.08 5.01
N ASP A 68 -21.93 14.56 6.24
CA ASP A 68 -20.98 13.97 7.18
C ASP A 68 -21.41 12.56 7.62
N GLU A 69 -22.71 12.25 7.61
CA GLU A 69 -23.21 10.93 7.98
C GLU A 69 -22.86 9.89 6.91
N PHE A 70 -23.15 10.18 5.65
CA PHE A 70 -22.82 9.33 4.51
C PHE A 70 -21.31 9.14 4.35
N ALA A 71 -20.54 10.22 4.43
CA ALA A 71 -19.08 10.16 4.30
C ALA A 71 -18.45 9.31 5.43
N ARG A 72 -18.93 9.49 6.67
CA ARG A 72 -18.49 8.70 7.82
C ARG A 72 -18.84 7.23 7.66
N GLU A 73 -20.04 6.91 7.17
CA GLU A 73 -20.47 5.53 6.93
C GLU A 73 -19.60 4.85 5.87
N MET A 74 -19.40 5.51 4.72
CA MET A 74 -18.53 5.01 3.65
C MET A 74 -17.10 4.76 4.16
N LEU A 75 -16.52 5.72 4.89
CA LEU A 75 -15.19 5.57 5.47
C LEU A 75 -15.10 4.38 6.45
N CYS A 76 -16.07 4.26 7.38
CA CYS A 76 -16.07 3.17 8.36
C CYS A 76 -16.22 1.81 7.68
N ASP A 77 -17.11 1.70 6.70
CA ASP A 77 -17.34 0.46 5.97
C ASP A 77 -16.12 0.07 5.13
N HIS A 78 -15.47 1.04 4.49
CA HIS A 78 -14.22 0.83 3.74
C HIS A 78 -13.13 0.24 4.66
N LEU A 79 -12.85 0.89 5.79
CA LEU A 79 -11.81 0.45 6.74
C LEU A 79 -12.15 -0.87 7.44
N LEU A 80 -13.44 -1.22 7.51
CA LEU A 80 -13.91 -2.52 8.01
C LEU A 80 -13.92 -3.62 6.94
N TRP A 81 -13.52 -3.28 5.71
CA TRP A 81 -13.56 -4.15 4.52
C TRP A 81 -14.97 -4.70 4.26
N LYS A 82 -16.00 -3.87 4.49
CA LYS A 82 -17.36 -4.18 4.06
C LYS A 82 -17.43 -3.89 2.57
N ASN A 83 -17.66 -4.93 1.77
CA ASN A 83 -17.70 -4.85 0.31
C ASN A 83 -18.87 -3.99 -0.19
N ARG A 84 -18.69 -2.66 -0.19
CA ARG A 84 -19.65 -1.68 -0.71
C ARG A 84 -19.47 -1.51 -2.22
N PHE A 85 -20.58 -1.48 -2.95
CA PHE A 85 -20.57 -1.32 -4.40
C PHE A 85 -20.37 0.15 -4.83
N ASP A 86 -20.68 1.09 -3.92
CA ASP A 86 -20.58 2.54 -4.05
C ASP A 86 -19.34 3.11 -3.32
N ASP A 87 -18.41 2.25 -2.93
CA ASP A 87 -17.16 2.64 -2.28
C ASP A 87 -16.22 3.34 -3.29
N ASN A 88 -16.01 4.63 -3.10
CA ASN A 88 -15.12 5.43 -3.94
C ASN A 88 -13.68 5.48 -3.39
N LEU A 89 -13.37 4.74 -2.33
CA LEU A 89 -12.07 4.78 -1.66
C LEU A 89 -11.18 3.62 -2.10
N THR A 90 -9.88 3.86 -2.06
CA THR A 90 -8.83 2.88 -2.37
C THR A 90 -7.77 2.94 -1.28
N SER A 91 -7.61 1.86 -0.51
CA SER A 91 -6.54 1.74 0.48
C SER A 91 -5.16 1.56 -0.15
N TRP A 92 -4.20 2.25 0.45
CA TRP A 92 -2.76 2.15 0.27
C TRP A 92 -2.09 2.02 1.63
N THR A 93 -0.92 1.40 1.69
CA THR A 93 -0.11 1.32 2.91
C THR A 93 1.28 1.91 2.70
N SER A 94 1.83 2.56 3.72
CA SER A 94 3.25 2.98 3.75
C SER A 94 4.21 1.85 4.14
N SER A 95 3.70 0.64 4.42
CA SER A 95 4.48 -0.48 4.92
C SER A 95 4.61 -1.59 3.88
N LEU A 96 5.78 -1.71 3.26
CA LEU A 96 6.10 -2.85 2.38
C LEU A 96 5.89 -4.18 3.12
N PHE A 97 6.26 -4.25 4.40
CA PHE A 97 6.03 -5.43 5.23
C PHE A 97 4.55 -5.81 5.28
N TYR A 98 3.67 -4.84 5.52
CA TYR A 98 2.22 -5.08 5.55
C TYR A 98 1.72 -5.57 4.19
N ALA A 99 2.14 -4.91 3.10
CA ALA A 99 1.76 -5.30 1.74
C ALA A 99 2.16 -6.75 1.41
N LEU A 100 3.38 -7.14 1.75
CA LEU A 100 3.89 -8.51 1.58
C LEU A 100 3.16 -9.53 2.47
N GLN A 101 2.88 -9.17 3.72
CA GLN A 101 2.13 -10.03 4.63
C GLN A 101 0.70 -10.26 4.12
N LEU A 102 0.04 -9.20 3.66
CA LEU A 102 -1.28 -9.27 3.04
C LEU A 102 -1.23 -10.13 1.77
N ALA A 103 -0.19 -10.00 0.95
CA ALA A 103 -0.04 -10.80 -0.26
C ALA A 103 0.10 -12.30 0.06
N ARG A 104 0.92 -12.64 1.04
CA ARG A 104 1.07 -14.01 1.53
C ARG A 104 -0.24 -14.57 2.10
N TYR A 105 -0.94 -13.78 2.90
CA TYR A 105 -2.25 -14.15 3.46
C TYR A 105 -3.29 -14.40 2.35
N ARG A 106 -3.40 -13.48 1.39
CA ARG A 106 -4.32 -13.62 0.25
C ARG A 106 -3.97 -14.83 -0.62
N ASN A 107 -2.70 -15.04 -0.93
CA ASN A 107 -2.26 -16.21 -1.68
C ASN A 107 -2.66 -17.53 -0.99
N ALA A 108 -2.49 -17.62 0.33
CA ALA A 108 -2.90 -18.80 1.09
C ALA A 108 -4.43 -18.96 1.14
N LEU A 109 -5.17 -17.87 1.34
CA LEU A 109 -6.64 -17.87 1.41
C LEU A 109 -7.26 -18.23 0.05
N ASP A 110 -6.82 -17.59 -1.03
CA ASP A 110 -7.41 -17.73 -2.35
C ASP A 110 -7.13 -19.12 -2.94
N ARG A 111 -5.93 -19.69 -2.71
CA ARG A 111 -5.61 -21.09 -3.05
C ARG A 111 -6.47 -22.11 -2.31
N ARG A 112 -6.95 -21.80 -1.10
CA ARG A 112 -7.89 -22.65 -0.36
C ARG A 112 -9.33 -22.49 -0.85
N LYS A 113 -9.70 -21.31 -1.34
CA LYS A 113 -11.08 -20.94 -1.66
C LYS A 113 -11.46 -21.15 -3.12
N PHE A 114 -10.52 -20.98 -4.05
CA PHE A 114 -10.78 -20.97 -5.49
C PHE A 114 -9.98 -22.05 -6.21
N THR A 115 -10.61 -22.73 -7.17
CA THR A 115 -9.94 -23.71 -8.05
C THR A 115 -8.86 -23.06 -8.92
N TYR A 116 -9.09 -21.79 -9.31
CA TYR A 116 -8.15 -20.98 -10.10
C TYR A 116 -8.01 -19.60 -9.43
N PRO A 117 -7.11 -19.46 -8.43
CA PRO A 117 -7.04 -18.26 -7.61
C PRO A 117 -6.51 -17.03 -8.36
N GLY A 118 -5.74 -17.23 -9.44
CA GLY A 118 -4.98 -16.19 -10.14
C GLY A 118 -3.82 -15.63 -9.30
N ASN A 119 -3.05 -14.72 -9.89
CA ASN A 119 -1.88 -14.13 -9.23
C ASN A 119 -2.29 -13.06 -8.23
N ILE A 120 -1.55 -12.94 -7.13
CA ILE A 120 -1.63 -11.81 -6.20
C ILE A 120 -0.63 -10.75 -6.64
N TYR A 121 -1.05 -9.50 -6.68
CA TYR A 121 -0.24 -8.39 -7.17
C TYR A 121 0.14 -7.45 -6.04
N ILE A 122 1.33 -6.88 -6.14
CA ILE A 122 1.81 -5.79 -5.29
C ILE A 122 2.20 -4.63 -6.20
N CYS A 123 1.63 -3.46 -5.95
CA CYS A 123 2.00 -2.19 -6.56
C CYS A 123 2.78 -1.36 -5.56
N VAL A 124 3.86 -0.73 -6.03
CA VAL A 124 4.49 0.42 -5.37
C VAL A 124 4.32 1.64 -6.27
N LEU A 125 3.97 2.79 -5.69
CA LEU A 125 3.92 4.06 -6.41
C LEU A 125 4.77 5.14 -5.74
N ASP A 126 5.18 6.14 -6.52
CA ASP A 126 5.90 7.32 -6.05
C ASP A 126 4.90 8.49 -5.95
N THR A 127 4.53 8.86 -4.74
CA THR A 127 3.50 9.87 -4.45
C THR A 127 3.87 11.26 -4.96
N ARG A 128 5.16 11.53 -5.20
CA ARG A 128 5.65 12.81 -5.77
C ARG A 128 5.23 13.00 -7.22
N LYS A 129 4.83 11.92 -7.90
CA LYS A 129 4.33 11.94 -9.30
C LYS A 129 2.81 12.18 -9.38
N PHE A 130 2.17 12.49 -8.25
CA PHE A 130 0.74 12.77 -8.16
C PHE A 130 0.51 14.16 -7.58
N ASP A 131 -0.63 14.74 -7.90
CA ASP A 131 -1.00 16.05 -7.37
C ASP A 131 -1.19 15.97 -5.85
N ARG A 132 -0.83 17.05 -5.15
CA ARG A 132 -1.14 17.19 -3.72
C ARG A 132 -2.65 16.98 -3.53
N LYS A 133 -3.02 16.32 -2.43
CA LYS A 133 -4.39 15.91 -2.10
C LYS A 133 -4.93 14.70 -2.87
N THR A 134 -4.08 13.97 -3.59
CA THR A 134 -4.43 12.64 -4.13
C THR A 134 -4.57 11.59 -3.03
N PHE A 135 -3.69 11.65 -2.03
CA PHE A 135 -3.66 10.71 -0.90
C PHE A 135 -3.91 11.45 0.41
N LEU A 136 -4.60 10.81 1.34
CA LEU A 136 -4.86 11.34 2.67
C LEU A 136 -4.78 10.20 3.71
N PRO A 137 -4.14 10.39 4.89
CA PRO A 137 -4.08 9.37 5.92
C PRO A 137 -5.48 9.00 6.43
N ALA A 138 -5.78 7.70 6.52
CA ALA A 138 -7.03 7.23 7.10
C ALA A 138 -7.24 7.73 8.55
N PRO A 139 -6.22 7.80 9.43
CA PRO A 139 -6.38 8.38 10.76
C PRO A 139 -6.83 9.85 10.76
N ALA A 140 -6.36 10.66 9.81
CA ALA A 140 -6.78 12.06 9.69
C ALA A 140 -8.27 12.17 9.35
N LEU A 141 -8.77 11.30 8.45
CA LEU A 141 -10.19 11.21 8.11
C LEU A 141 -11.04 10.71 9.29
N LEU A 142 -10.57 9.70 10.04
CA LEU A 142 -11.25 9.20 11.23
C LEU A 142 -11.43 10.30 12.29
N VAL A 143 -10.40 11.13 12.50
CA VAL A 143 -10.47 12.30 13.39
C VAL A 143 -11.45 13.35 12.85
N ALA A 144 -11.34 13.70 11.56
CA ALA A 144 -12.20 14.71 10.93
C ALA A 144 -13.70 14.37 11.02
N TYR A 145 -14.05 13.09 10.92
CA TYR A 145 -15.44 12.61 11.03
C TYR A 145 -15.82 12.15 12.46
N SER A 146 -15.01 12.45 13.47
CA SER A 146 -15.26 12.08 14.86
C SER A 146 -15.59 10.60 15.07
N VAL A 147 -14.95 9.72 14.28
CA VAL A 147 -15.16 8.27 14.38
C VAL A 147 -14.52 7.76 15.67
N ARG A 148 -15.36 7.17 16.53
CA ARG A 148 -14.90 6.60 17.80
C ARG A 148 -13.83 5.53 17.57
N SER A 149 -12.67 5.76 18.17
CA SER A 149 -11.55 4.80 18.16
C SER A 149 -11.93 3.54 18.96
N GLN A 150 -12.31 2.48 18.26
CA GLN A 150 -12.81 1.23 18.84
C GLN A 150 -12.62 0.05 17.87
N GLY A 151 -12.21 -1.10 18.39
CA GLY A 151 -12.12 -2.33 17.61
C GLY A 151 -11.22 -2.14 16.39
N LYS A 152 -11.67 -2.58 15.21
CA LYS A 152 -10.92 -2.41 13.94
C LYS A 152 -10.83 -0.95 13.45
N LEU A 153 -11.64 -0.04 13.99
CA LEU A 153 -11.58 1.40 13.73
C LEU A 153 -10.70 2.14 14.74
N THR A 154 -9.89 1.42 15.53
CA THR A 154 -8.88 2.07 16.36
C THR A 154 -7.91 2.79 15.43
N HIS A 155 -7.66 4.08 15.66
CA HIS A 155 -6.87 4.90 14.74
C HIS A 155 -5.46 4.34 14.52
N SER A 156 -4.90 3.68 15.53
CA SER A 156 -3.61 2.99 15.42
C SER A 156 -3.62 1.77 14.51
N TYR A 157 -4.76 1.13 14.23
CA TYR A 157 -4.84 0.08 13.21
C TYR A 157 -4.73 0.63 11.79
N SER A 158 -5.10 1.88 11.59
CA SER A 158 -5.01 2.60 10.33
C SER A 158 -3.72 3.42 10.24
N GLU A 159 -2.80 3.29 11.20
CA GLU A 159 -1.48 3.92 11.10
C GLU A 159 -0.74 3.37 9.88
N GLY A 160 -0.31 4.27 9.00
CA GLY A 160 0.29 3.89 7.73
C GLY A 160 -0.69 3.46 6.65
N GLU A 161 -2.02 3.54 6.88
CA GLU A 161 -3.03 3.44 5.82
C GLU A 161 -3.35 4.83 5.25
N PHE A 162 -3.33 4.93 3.93
CA PHE A 162 -3.62 6.13 3.16
C PHE A 162 -4.72 5.81 2.15
N LEU A 163 -5.64 6.74 1.94
CA LEU A 163 -6.74 6.57 1.01
C LEU A 163 -6.54 7.48 -0.19
N SER A 164 -6.86 6.96 -1.38
CA SER A 164 -7.15 7.76 -2.57
C SER A 164 -8.61 7.55 -2.96
N GLN A 165 -9.12 8.37 -3.88
CA GLN A 165 -10.51 8.28 -4.36
C GLN A 165 -10.62 8.51 -5.86
N GLY A 166 -11.68 7.99 -6.48
CA GLY A 166 -11.85 8.00 -7.92
C GLY A 166 -10.82 7.12 -8.65
N GLN A 167 -10.82 7.20 -9.98
CA GLN A 167 -9.85 6.52 -10.83
C GLN A 167 -8.45 7.12 -10.64
N LEU A 168 -7.44 6.28 -10.52
CA LEU A 168 -6.04 6.67 -10.41
C LEU A 168 -5.24 6.11 -11.58
N ASP A 169 -4.71 7.00 -12.43
CA ASP A 169 -3.74 6.63 -13.47
C ASP A 169 -2.35 6.49 -12.85
N ILE A 170 -1.80 5.28 -12.91
CA ILE A 170 -0.52 4.90 -12.30
C ILE A 170 0.58 4.64 -13.35
N ARG A 171 0.28 4.80 -14.65
CA ARG A 171 1.23 4.61 -15.75
C ARG A 171 2.50 5.45 -15.59
N GLY A 172 3.66 4.80 -15.61
CA GLY A 172 4.96 5.45 -15.42
C GLY A 172 5.17 6.06 -14.03
N LYS A 173 4.23 5.84 -13.09
CA LYS A 173 4.28 6.34 -11.71
C LYS A 173 4.38 5.23 -10.67
N SER A 174 4.16 4.00 -11.10
CA SER A 174 4.19 2.81 -10.26
C SER A 174 4.97 1.66 -10.89
N LYS A 175 5.21 0.64 -10.07
CA LYS A 175 5.61 -0.69 -10.50
C LYS A 175 4.71 -1.73 -9.89
N VAL A 176 4.15 -2.59 -10.74
CA VAL A 176 3.37 -3.76 -10.35
C VAL A 176 4.21 -5.02 -10.53
N VAL A 177 4.13 -5.92 -9.56
CA VAL A 177 4.80 -7.23 -9.56
C VAL A 177 3.85 -8.29 -9.03
N THR A 178 4.07 -9.56 -9.40
CA THR A 178 3.31 -10.67 -8.83
C THR A 178 3.98 -11.21 -7.56
N TYR A 179 3.18 -11.74 -6.64
CA TYR A 179 3.68 -12.43 -5.46
C TYR A 179 4.48 -13.68 -5.85
N GLU A 180 4.07 -14.41 -6.89
CA GLU A 180 4.84 -15.53 -7.45
C GLU A 180 6.25 -15.11 -7.90
N ASP A 181 6.39 -13.98 -8.60
CA ASP A 181 7.69 -13.50 -9.06
C ASP A 181 8.59 -13.16 -7.88
N LEU A 182 8.05 -12.50 -6.84
CA LEU A 182 8.81 -12.19 -5.64
C LEU A 182 9.28 -13.47 -4.94
N VAL A 183 8.41 -14.47 -4.79
CA VAL A 183 8.79 -15.76 -4.21
C VAL A 183 9.89 -16.44 -5.03
N SER A 184 9.76 -16.45 -6.36
CA SER A 184 10.73 -17.05 -7.29
C SER A 184 12.11 -16.37 -7.23
N HIS A 185 12.18 -15.12 -6.79
CA HIS A 185 13.41 -14.33 -6.75
C HIS A 185 13.99 -14.12 -5.34
N GLY A 186 13.50 -14.86 -4.33
CA GLY A 186 14.12 -14.92 -3.00
C GLY A 186 13.36 -14.19 -1.88
N LEU A 187 12.08 -13.86 -2.06
CA LEU A 187 11.28 -13.24 -0.99
C LEU A 187 11.32 -14.04 0.33
N ASN A 188 11.32 -15.37 0.27
CA ASN A 188 11.32 -16.24 1.45
C ASN A 188 12.65 -16.26 2.23
N ASP A 189 13.71 -15.66 1.69
CA ASP A 189 15.00 -15.54 2.35
C ASP A 189 15.03 -14.28 3.25
N ILE A 190 14.33 -13.22 2.83
CA ILE A 190 14.29 -11.94 3.52
C ILE A 190 13.00 -11.71 4.32
N PHE A 191 11.88 -12.29 3.89
CA PHE A 191 10.61 -12.06 4.56
C PHE A 191 10.48 -13.01 5.76
N PRO A 192 10.09 -12.51 6.96
CA PRO A 192 10.13 -13.38 8.12
C PRO A 192 9.07 -14.48 8.07
N ARG A 193 9.49 -15.72 8.36
CA ARG A 193 8.64 -16.91 8.18
C ARG A 193 7.53 -17.01 9.22
N ASN A 194 7.81 -16.62 10.47
CA ASN A 194 6.93 -16.82 11.63
C ASN A 194 5.92 -15.67 11.88
N VAL A 195 5.67 -14.82 10.88
CA VAL A 195 4.66 -13.76 11.03
C VAL A 195 3.27 -14.41 10.99
N PRO A 196 2.39 -14.20 11.98
CA PRO A 196 1.04 -14.78 11.97
C PRO A 196 0.25 -14.40 10.70
N GLU A 197 -0.53 -15.35 10.16
CA GLU A 197 -1.45 -15.12 9.03
C GLU A 197 -2.67 -14.27 9.44
N THR A 198 -2.91 -14.10 10.74
CA THR A 198 -3.99 -13.29 11.30
C THR A 198 -3.42 -12.06 11.98
N LYS A 199 -4.24 -11.01 12.15
CA LYS A 199 -3.83 -9.77 12.84
C LYS A 199 -2.65 -9.06 12.15
N LEU A 200 -2.76 -8.83 10.84
CA LEU A 200 -1.73 -8.22 9.98
C LEU A 200 -1.03 -7.02 10.63
N TRP A 201 -1.80 -6.06 11.15
CA TRP A 201 -1.25 -4.88 11.79
C TRP A 201 -0.44 -5.18 13.07
N TRP A 202 -0.95 -6.06 13.94
CA TRP A 202 -0.23 -6.44 15.16
C TRP A 202 1.11 -7.08 14.84
N ALA A 203 1.17 -7.85 13.75
CA ALA A 203 2.39 -8.46 13.31
C ALA A 203 3.44 -7.41 12.89
N VAL A 204 3.04 -6.35 12.18
CA VAL A 204 3.91 -5.20 11.86
C VAL A 204 4.40 -4.52 13.13
N HIS A 205 3.48 -4.21 14.05
CA HIS A 205 3.79 -3.49 15.28
C HIS A 205 4.74 -4.30 16.17
N ASP A 206 4.49 -5.59 16.36
CA ASP A 206 5.34 -6.47 17.17
C ASP A 206 6.70 -6.74 16.50
N TYR A 207 6.77 -6.88 15.17
CA TYR A 207 8.05 -6.99 14.47
C TYR A 207 8.91 -5.74 14.65
N ARG A 208 8.29 -4.56 14.61
CA ARG A 208 8.99 -3.29 14.77
C ARG A 208 9.48 -3.05 16.19
N LYS A 209 8.89 -3.67 17.22
CA LYS A 209 9.45 -3.61 18.59
C LYS A 209 10.84 -4.22 18.70
N ALA A 210 11.16 -5.20 17.84
CA ALA A 210 12.47 -5.84 17.82
C ALA A 210 13.55 -5.01 17.09
N TRP A 211 13.22 -3.84 16.52
CA TRP A 211 14.15 -3.01 15.74
C TRP A 211 15.26 -2.33 16.58
N LEU A 212 15.28 -2.54 17.88
CA LEU A 212 16.40 -2.17 18.76
C LEU A 212 17.53 -3.22 18.78
N SER A 213 17.45 -4.27 17.97
CA SER A 213 18.45 -5.33 17.89
C SER A 213 19.46 -5.10 16.76
N ASP A 214 20.75 -5.27 17.07
CA ASP A 214 21.86 -5.20 16.11
C ASP A 214 21.96 -6.52 15.32
N ILE A 215 21.21 -6.62 14.22
CA ILE A 215 21.30 -7.76 13.30
C ILE A 215 22.11 -7.34 12.07
N ALA A 216 23.28 -7.95 11.91
CA ALA A 216 24.11 -7.80 10.72
C ALA A 216 23.35 -8.30 9.48
N ILE A 217 23.48 -7.60 8.35
CA ILE A 217 23.03 -8.10 7.03
C ILE A 217 23.66 -9.47 6.74
N ASP A 218 22.85 -10.44 6.35
CA ASP A 218 23.33 -11.73 5.85
C ASP A 218 23.59 -11.66 4.33
N GLU A 219 24.57 -12.41 3.83
CA GLU A 219 24.94 -12.38 2.40
C GLU A 219 23.78 -12.88 1.52
N ILE A 220 23.03 -13.88 2.00
CA ILE A 220 21.85 -14.39 1.30
C ILE A 220 20.78 -13.30 1.25
N GLU A 221 20.54 -12.60 2.35
CA GLU A 221 19.56 -11.50 2.39
C GLU A 221 19.91 -10.38 1.42
N LEU A 222 21.19 -10.01 1.35
CA LEU A 222 21.67 -8.99 0.44
C LEU A 222 21.48 -9.42 -1.01
N LYS A 223 21.92 -10.65 -1.35
CA LYS A 223 21.77 -11.21 -2.70
C LYS A 223 20.30 -11.33 -3.12
N SER A 224 19.42 -11.80 -2.24
CA SER A 224 17.99 -11.90 -2.50
C SER A 224 17.35 -10.51 -2.63
N SER A 225 17.78 -9.52 -1.85
CA SER A 225 17.33 -8.12 -2.00
C SER A 225 17.73 -7.52 -3.35
N HIS A 226 18.96 -7.76 -3.80
CA HIS A 226 19.42 -7.37 -5.14
C HIS A 226 18.63 -8.06 -6.24
N SER A 227 18.40 -9.37 -6.11
CA SER A 227 17.62 -10.18 -7.05
C SER A 227 16.20 -9.62 -7.19
N LEU A 228 15.50 -9.41 -6.08
CA LEU A 228 14.14 -8.84 -6.06
C LEU A 228 14.09 -7.45 -6.70
N ALA A 229 14.96 -6.54 -6.26
CA ALA A 229 14.98 -5.17 -6.76
C ALA A 229 15.25 -5.11 -8.26
N SER A 230 16.25 -5.85 -8.75
CA SER A 230 16.63 -5.82 -10.17
C SER A 230 15.69 -6.60 -11.08
N LYS A 231 15.23 -7.79 -10.66
CA LYS A 231 14.46 -8.70 -11.50
C LYS A 231 12.96 -8.47 -11.44
N CYS A 232 12.43 -8.06 -10.29
CA CYS A 232 10.99 -7.81 -10.15
C CYS A 232 10.65 -6.35 -10.40
N PHE A 233 11.41 -5.41 -9.81
CA PHE A 233 11.03 -4.00 -9.83
C PHE A 233 11.70 -3.19 -10.95
N GLY A 234 12.90 -3.58 -11.37
CA GLY A 234 13.64 -2.92 -12.46
C GLY A 234 14.46 -1.71 -11.99
N GLU A 235 15.21 -1.11 -12.93
CA GLU A 235 16.26 -0.12 -12.62
C GLU A 235 15.73 1.14 -11.91
N GLU A 236 14.60 1.68 -12.35
CA GLU A 236 14.01 2.89 -11.76
C GLU A 236 13.68 2.71 -10.27
N TRP A 237 13.27 1.50 -9.89
CA TRP A 237 12.84 1.14 -8.54
C TRP A 237 13.93 0.45 -7.72
N TYR A 238 15.10 0.21 -8.33
CA TYR A 238 16.12 -0.63 -7.74
C TYR A 238 16.61 -0.13 -6.37
N LEU A 239 17.03 1.13 -6.30
CA LEU A 239 17.55 1.73 -5.07
C LEU A 239 16.50 1.79 -3.95
N PRO A 240 15.28 2.36 -4.16
CA PRO A 240 14.30 2.40 -3.09
C PRO A 240 13.88 1.00 -2.65
N MET A 241 13.76 0.05 -3.58
CA MET A 241 13.38 -1.31 -3.22
C MET A 241 14.46 -2.04 -2.44
N ILE A 242 15.75 -1.91 -2.77
CA ILE A 242 16.82 -2.49 -1.94
C ILE A 242 16.74 -1.97 -0.51
N ALA A 243 16.64 -0.64 -0.34
CA ALA A 243 16.59 -0.04 0.99
C ALA A 243 15.39 -0.56 1.79
N MET A 244 14.21 -0.65 1.18
CA MET A 244 12.99 -1.13 1.85
C MET A 244 13.00 -2.63 2.12
N LEU A 245 13.56 -3.44 1.21
CA LEU A 245 13.67 -4.90 1.36
C LEU A 245 14.65 -5.25 2.49
N LEU A 246 15.79 -4.56 2.55
CA LEU A 246 16.74 -4.72 3.66
C LEU A 246 16.13 -4.26 5.00
N ALA A 247 15.27 -3.25 4.98
CA ALA A 247 14.53 -2.74 6.15
C ALA A 247 13.36 -3.62 6.59
N LEU A 248 13.12 -4.79 5.97
CA LEU A 248 12.12 -5.75 6.45
C LEU A 248 12.51 -6.44 7.75
N LYS A 249 13.79 -6.36 8.15
CA LYS A 249 14.33 -6.86 9.42
C LYS A 249 14.99 -5.73 10.21
N PRO A 250 15.10 -5.85 11.55
CA PRO A 250 15.98 -4.98 12.35
C PRO A 250 17.37 -4.89 11.72
N ARG A 251 17.98 -3.70 11.70
CA ARG A 251 19.35 -3.48 11.22
C ARG A 251 20.09 -2.57 12.18
N SER A 252 21.40 -2.81 12.32
CA SER A 252 22.26 -1.86 13.03
C SER A 252 22.41 -0.58 12.20
N VAL A 253 22.36 0.58 12.87
CA VAL A 253 22.64 1.88 12.25
C VAL A 253 24.11 1.99 11.77
N LYS A 254 24.97 1.06 12.19
CA LYS A 254 26.42 1.03 11.89
C LYS A 254 26.85 -0.09 10.92
N ASP A 255 25.95 -0.62 10.08
CA ASP A 255 26.34 -1.66 9.12
C ASP A 255 27.06 -1.03 7.89
N ASP A 256 28.39 -1.04 7.92
CA ASP A 256 29.28 -0.50 6.89
C ASP A 256 29.05 -1.09 5.49
N ARG A 257 28.29 -2.18 5.36
CA ARG A 257 27.99 -2.82 4.06
C ARG A 257 26.85 -2.16 3.29
N ILE A 258 26.06 -1.30 3.95
CA ILE A 258 25.07 -0.45 3.27
C ILE A 258 25.78 0.53 2.31
N ASP A 259 26.99 0.96 2.67
CA ASP A 259 27.80 1.92 1.89
C ASP A 259 28.75 1.26 0.87
N GLN A 260 28.90 -0.07 0.91
CA GLN A 260 29.90 -0.81 0.11
C GLN A 260 29.48 -1.18 -1.31
N TYR A 261 28.28 -0.78 -1.77
CA TYR A 261 27.88 -0.98 -3.17
C TYR A 261 28.04 0.32 -3.98
N PRO A 262 29.15 0.47 -4.73
CA PRO A 262 29.37 1.65 -5.53
C PRO A 262 28.44 1.68 -6.74
N ASN A 263 28.05 2.91 -7.09
CA ASN A 263 27.44 3.44 -8.33
C ASN A 263 28.10 2.99 -9.67
N SER A 264 28.67 1.80 -9.75
CA SER A 264 29.56 1.37 -10.84
C SER A 264 28.86 0.76 -12.05
N LYS A 265 27.52 0.78 -12.12
CA LYS A 265 26.76 0.35 -13.31
C LYS A 265 25.60 1.28 -13.72
N LEU A 266 25.66 2.55 -13.34
CA LEU A 266 24.70 3.59 -13.78
C LEU A 266 25.38 4.63 -14.68
N ARG A 267 26.08 4.17 -15.73
CA ARG A 267 26.50 5.00 -16.86
C ARG A 267 26.08 4.36 -18.15
#